data_AF-A0A9D6A0V9-F1
#
_entry.id   AF-A0A9D6A0V9-F1
#
_cell.length_a   1.000
_cell.length_b   1.000
_cell.length_c   1.000
_cell.angle_alpha   90.00
_cell.angle_beta   90.00
_cell.angle_gamma   90.00
#
_symmetry.space_group_name_H-M   'P 1'
#
loop_
_entity.id
_entity.type
_entity.pdbx_description
1 polymer ?
#
loop_
_entity_poly.entity_id
_entity_poly.type
_entity_poly.pdbx_seq_one_letter_code
_entity_poly.pdbx_strand_id
1 'polypeptide(L)'
;MGFTDFLSKLFGNKSQRDLKEITPWVERVKAIYPEIDALSHDELRARTAALRQRIQDYVASERAEVEALKASVEGKDLDAREEIWSKVDKLEKEILDKLELVLDEIHPEAFAIVKSTGRRFAEAPELRVQATDFDRELSVT
;
A
#
# COMPACT_ATOMS: atom_id res chain seq x y z
N MET A 1 -28.95 5.79 36.77
CA MET A 1 -27.63 5.99 36.16
C MET A 1 -26.79 4.78 36.53
N GLY A 2 -26.57 3.89 35.57
CA GLY A 2 -25.98 2.57 35.81
C GLY A 2 -24.46 2.54 35.60
N PHE A 3 -23.81 1.51 36.12
CA PHE A 3 -22.39 1.20 35.88
C PHE A 3 -22.01 1.19 34.39
N THR A 4 -22.95 0.80 33.52
CA THR A 4 -22.84 0.85 32.05
C THR A 4 -22.77 2.26 31.46
N ASP A 5 -23.44 3.25 32.05
CA ASP A 5 -23.34 4.66 31.64
C ASP A 5 -21.98 5.27 32.02
N PHE A 6 -21.38 4.78 33.09
CA PHE A 6 -20.04 5.20 33.53
C PHE A 6 -18.94 4.57 32.65
N LEU A 7 -19.06 3.28 32.33
CA LEU A 7 -18.15 2.59 31.41
C LEU A 7 -18.24 3.13 29.97
N SER A 8 -19.44 3.41 29.46
CA SER A 8 -19.60 4.01 28.11
C SER A 8 -19.09 5.45 28.03
N LYS A 9 -19.14 6.21 29.13
CA LYS A 9 -18.49 7.54 29.22
C LYS A 9 -16.96 7.48 29.28
N LEU A 10 -16.39 6.44 29.90
CA LEU A 10 -14.93 6.25 29.96
C LEU A 10 -14.33 5.65 28.69
N PHE A 11 -15.04 4.74 28.01
CA PHE A 11 -14.56 4.03 26.81
C PHE A 11 -15.11 4.56 25.48
N GLY A 12 -16.02 5.55 25.52
CA GLY A 12 -16.72 6.07 24.35
C GLY A 12 -17.65 5.05 23.69
N ASN A 13 -18.49 5.52 22.76
CA ASN A 13 -19.26 4.64 21.90
C ASN A 13 -18.38 4.06 20.76
N LYS A 14 -18.88 3.04 20.04
CA LYS A 14 -18.13 2.41 18.94
C LYS A 14 -17.65 3.44 17.91
N SER A 15 -18.52 4.34 17.47
CA SER A 15 -18.19 5.39 16.51
C SER A 15 -17.06 6.30 16.98
N GLN A 16 -17.02 6.68 18.27
CA GLN A 16 -15.94 7.49 18.84
C GLN A 16 -14.60 6.74 18.85
N ARG A 17 -14.61 5.42 19.08
CA ARG A 17 -13.40 4.59 19.02
C ARG A 17 -12.90 4.46 17.58
N ASP A 18 -13.78 4.14 16.65
CA ASP A 18 -13.44 4.01 15.22
C ASP A 18 -12.86 5.35 14.69
N LEU A 19 -13.47 6.49 15.06
CA LEU A 19 -12.96 7.82 14.74
C LEU A 19 -11.56 8.06 15.33
N LYS A 20 -11.33 7.67 16.58
CA LYS A 20 -10.02 7.82 17.24
C LYS A 20 -8.94 7.02 16.54
N GLU A 21 -9.27 5.85 15.99
CA GLU A 21 -8.34 4.98 15.25
C GLU A 21 -8.00 5.54 13.87
N ILE A 22 -8.98 6.08 13.13
CA ILE A 22 -8.72 6.63 11.78
C ILE A 22 -8.19 8.06 11.78
N THR A 23 -8.46 8.86 12.82
CA THR A 23 -8.07 10.28 12.86
C THR A 23 -6.57 10.52 12.61
N PRO A 24 -5.64 9.76 13.23
CA PRO A 24 -4.21 9.91 12.96
C PRO A 24 -3.86 9.74 11.47
N TRP A 25 -4.51 8.79 10.78
CA TRP A 25 -4.32 8.58 9.35
C TRP A 25 -4.88 9.73 8.52
N VAL A 26 -6.06 10.23 8.87
CA VAL A 26 -6.66 11.40 8.21
C VAL A 26 -5.74 12.61 8.33
N GLU A 27 -5.16 12.86 9.50
CA GLU A 27 -4.25 13.98 9.70
C GLU A 27 -2.93 13.80 8.93
N ARG A 28 -2.38 12.58 8.83
CA ARG A 28 -1.23 12.28 7.98
C ARG A 28 -1.51 12.55 6.49
N VAL A 29 -2.69 12.13 6.00
CA VAL A 29 -3.12 12.40 4.61
C VAL A 29 -3.27 13.90 4.39
N LYS A 30 -3.90 14.63 5.31
CA LYS A 30 -4.05 16.09 5.22
C LYS A 30 -2.70 16.80 5.20
N ALA A 31 -1.71 16.31 5.95
CA ALA A 31 -0.39 16.91 6.03
C ALA A 31 0.38 16.83 4.69
N ILE A 32 0.33 15.70 3.99
CA ILE A 32 1.02 15.51 2.70
C ILE A 32 0.22 16.03 1.50
N TYR A 33 -1.11 16.16 1.64
CA TYR A 33 -2.00 16.56 0.55
C TYR A 33 -1.59 17.84 -0.20
N PRO A 34 -1.13 18.94 0.44
CA PRO A 34 -0.72 20.15 -0.29
C PRO A 34 0.42 19.91 -1.28
N GLU A 35 1.39 19.05 -0.95
CA GLU A 35 2.48 18.67 -1.85
C GLU A 35 1.93 17.91 -3.06
N ILE A 36 1.06 16.92 -2.81
CA ILE A 36 0.49 16.07 -3.85
C ILE A 36 -0.45 16.85 -4.78
N ASP A 37 -1.23 17.77 -4.22
CA ASP A 37 -2.19 18.55 -5.00
C ASP A 37 -1.52 19.61 -5.88
N ALA A 38 -0.30 20.02 -5.55
CA ALA A 38 0.51 20.93 -6.35
C ALA A 38 1.12 20.28 -7.60
N LEU A 39 1.12 18.95 -7.70
CA LEU A 39 1.69 18.23 -8.84
C LEU A 39 0.89 18.47 -10.12
N SER A 40 1.55 18.41 -11.28
CA SER A 40 0.90 18.26 -12.57
C SER A 40 0.26 16.87 -12.72
N HIS A 41 -0.56 16.66 -13.75
CA HIS A 41 -1.15 15.33 -14.01
C HIS A 41 -0.09 14.26 -14.27
N ASP A 42 0.96 14.61 -15.02
CA ASP A 42 2.04 13.68 -15.35
C ASP A 42 2.88 13.37 -14.10
N GLU A 43 3.18 14.36 -13.27
CA GLU A 43 3.89 14.14 -12.00
C GLU A 43 3.06 13.31 -11.02
N LEU A 44 1.74 13.49 -10.97
CA LEU A 44 0.84 12.67 -10.14
C LEU A 44 0.84 11.20 -10.59
N ARG A 45 0.84 10.95 -11.91
CA ARG A 45 1.00 9.61 -12.49
C ARG A 45 2.37 9.01 -12.17
N ALA A 46 3.43 9.80 -12.31
CA ALA A 46 4.79 9.39 -11.98
C ALA A 46 4.93 9.03 -10.50
N ARG A 47 4.31 9.80 -9.59
CA ARG A 47 4.26 9.48 -8.16
C ARG A 47 3.59 8.14 -7.87
N THR A 48 2.49 7.85 -8.56
CA THR A 48 1.84 6.53 -8.43
C THR A 48 2.77 5.40 -8.89
N ALA A 49 3.52 5.58 -9.97
CA ALA A 49 4.50 4.60 -10.43
C ALA A 49 5.66 4.43 -9.43
N ALA A 50 6.17 5.53 -8.86
CA ALA A 50 7.21 5.50 -7.85
C ALA A 50 6.78 4.75 -6.58
N LEU A 51 5.53 4.91 -6.13
CA LEU A 51 4.98 4.15 -5.01
C LEU A 51 4.95 2.64 -5.31
N ARG A 52 4.52 2.24 -6.51
CA ARG A 52 4.53 0.82 -6.92
C ARG A 52 5.95 0.26 -6.95
N GLN A 53 6.90 1.01 -7.49
CA GLN A 53 8.30 0.60 -7.53
C GLN A 53 8.85 0.43 -6.11
N ARG A 54 8.60 1.39 -5.20
CA ARG A 54 9.01 1.29 -3.80
C ARG A 54 8.50 0.01 -3.13
N ILE A 55 7.24 -0.36 -3.33
CA ILE A 55 6.68 -1.60 -2.77
C ILE A 55 7.43 -2.83 -3.31
N GLN A 56 7.69 -2.86 -4.63
CA GLN A 56 8.39 -3.98 -5.27
C GLN A 56 9.83 -4.11 -4.78
N ASP A 57 10.56 -2.98 -4.74
CA ASP A 57 11.95 -2.92 -4.31
C ASP A 57 12.10 -3.34 -2.84
N TYR A 58 11.15 -2.97 -1.99
CA TYR A 58 11.19 -3.23 -0.55
C TYR A 58 11.19 -4.72 -0.19
N VAL A 59 10.71 -5.59 -1.08
CA VAL A 59 10.66 -7.05 -0.89
C VAL A 59 11.41 -7.82 -1.96
N ALA A 60 12.21 -7.13 -2.79
CA ALA A 60 12.85 -7.73 -3.96
C ALA A 60 13.89 -8.78 -3.55
N SER A 61 14.65 -8.55 -2.47
CA SER A 61 15.66 -9.48 -1.97
C SER A 61 15.07 -10.81 -1.54
N GLU A 62 14.02 -10.78 -0.72
CA GLU A 62 13.40 -11.99 -0.16
C GLU A 62 12.66 -12.75 -1.25
N ARG A 63 12.02 -12.04 -2.19
CA ARG A 63 11.41 -12.68 -3.37
C ARG A 63 12.45 -13.40 -4.21
N ALA A 64 13.60 -12.77 -4.46
CA ALA A 64 14.69 -13.40 -5.21
C ALA A 64 15.23 -14.64 -4.48
N GLU A 65 15.35 -14.58 -3.14
CA GLU A 65 15.77 -15.73 -2.33
C GLU A 65 14.74 -16.87 -2.35
N VAL A 66 13.45 -16.56 -2.25
CA VAL A 66 12.37 -17.55 -2.36
C VAL A 66 12.42 -18.27 -3.72
N GLU A 67 12.57 -17.54 -4.81
CA GLU A 67 12.66 -18.13 -6.15
C GLU A 67 13.92 -18.98 -6.31
N ALA A 68 15.07 -18.52 -5.81
CA ALA A 68 16.30 -19.29 -5.81
C ALA A 68 16.19 -20.60 -4.99
N LEU A 69 15.55 -20.54 -3.81
CA LEU A 69 15.30 -21.71 -2.98
C LEU A 69 14.38 -22.71 -3.67
N LYS A 70 13.27 -22.24 -4.25
CA LYS A 70 12.31 -23.07 -5.00
C LYS A 70 12.98 -23.75 -6.21
N ALA A 71 13.83 -23.03 -6.95
CA ALA A 71 14.60 -23.60 -8.05
C ALA A 71 15.62 -24.66 -7.61
N SER A 72 16.12 -24.58 -6.37
CA SER A 72 17.12 -25.52 -5.85
C SER A 72 16.55 -26.89 -5.41
N VAL A 73 15.23 -27.07 -5.41
CA VAL A 73 14.53 -28.27 -4.89
C VAL A 73 14.81 -29.52 -5.74
N GLU A 74 15.10 -29.35 -7.04
CA GLU A 74 15.31 -30.47 -7.96
C GLU A 74 16.50 -31.34 -7.55
N GLY A 75 16.33 -32.67 -7.60
CA GLY A 75 17.38 -33.64 -7.26
C GLY A 75 17.68 -33.83 -5.76
N LYS A 76 17.03 -33.09 -4.86
CA LYS A 76 17.19 -33.24 -3.40
C LYS A 76 16.29 -34.35 -2.83
N ASP A 77 16.72 -34.96 -1.72
CA ASP A 77 15.94 -35.93 -0.94
C ASP A 77 14.82 -35.25 -0.11
N LEU A 78 13.97 -36.04 0.54
CA LEU A 78 12.80 -35.51 1.27
C LEU A 78 13.21 -34.57 2.40
N ASP A 79 14.21 -34.94 3.19
CA ASP A 79 14.67 -34.17 4.35
C ASP A 79 15.22 -32.81 3.91
N ALA A 80 16.07 -32.76 2.87
CA ALA A 80 16.59 -31.50 2.35
C ALA A 80 15.51 -30.63 1.70
N ARG A 81 14.46 -31.23 1.13
CA ARG A 81 13.30 -30.48 0.61
C ARG A 81 12.49 -29.86 1.75
N GLU A 82 12.26 -30.59 2.82
CA GLU A 82 11.53 -30.09 4.00
C GLU A 82 12.23 -28.86 4.61
N GLU A 83 13.56 -28.90 4.73
CA GLU A 83 14.33 -27.74 5.20
C GLU A 83 14.19 -26.52 4.28
N ILE A 84 14.18 -26.73 2.95
CA ILE A 84 14.00 -25.66 1.97
C ILE A 84 12.61 -25.05 2.10
N TRP A 85 11.56 -25.87 2.18
CA TRP A 85 10.20 -25.38 2.34
C TRP A 85 10.01 -24.64 3.66
N SER A 86 10.62 -25.09 4.75
CA SER A 86 10.62 -24.37 6.02
C SER A 86 11.27 -22.98 5.91
N LYS A 87 12.31 -22.82 5.08
CA LYS A 87 12.92 -21.51 4.81
C LYS A 87 12.04 -20.63 3.92
N VAL A 88 11.45 -21.21 2.87
CA VAL A 88 10.49 -20.52 2.00
C VAL A 88 9.33 -19.97 2.82
N ASP A 89 8.72 -20.78 3.68
CA ASP A 89 7.59 -20.35 4.53
C ASP A 89 7.96 -19.18 5.46
N LYS A 90 9.21 -19.15 5.96
CA LYS A 90 9.70 -18.04 6.80
C LYS A 90 9.88 -16.77 5.98
N LEU A 91 10.51 -16.87 4.81
CA LEU A 91 10.70 -15.73 3.91
C LEU A 91 9.37 -15.19 3.39
N GLU A 92 8.40 -16.05 3.08
CA GLU A 92 7.08 -15.61 2.64
C GLU A 92 6.33 -14.84 3.75
N LYS A 93 6.47 -15.24 5.01
CA LYS A 93 5.97 -14.47 6.16
C LYS A 93 6.70 -13.13 6.30
N GLU A 94 8.02 -13.13 6.18
CA GLU A 94 8.81 -11.89 6.24
C GLU A 94 8.43 -10.91 5.12
N ILE A 95 8.16 -11.41 3.91
CA ILE A 95 7.65 -10.61 2.79
C ILE A 95 6.31 -9.97 3.17
N LEU A 96 5.39 -10.72 3.80
CA LEU A 96 4.10 -10.16 4.24
C LEU A 96 4.27 -9.06 5.27
N ASP A 97 5.12 -9.26 6.28
CA ASP A 97 5.40 -8.27 7.32
C ASP A 97 6.03 -7.01 6.70
N LYS A 98 6.98 -7.18 5.77
CA LYS A 98 7.60 -6.08 5.03
C LYS A 98 6.60 -5.32 4.15
N LEU A 99 5.68 -6.04 3.51
CA LEU A 99 4.61 -5.43 2.72
C LEU A 99 3.68 -4.59 3.61
N GLU A 100 3.30 -5.09 4.78
CA GLU A 100 2.48 -4.33 5.73
C GLU A 100 3.17 -3.01 6.12
N LEU A 101 4.46 -3.07 6.48
CA LEU A 101 5.24 -1.88 6.84
C LEU A 101 5.30 -0.85 5.71
N VAL A 102 5.71 -1.27 4.50
CA VAL A 102 5.84 -0.32 3.38
C VAL A 102 4.48 0.23 2.94
N LEU A 103 3.41 -0.57 3.02
CA LEU A 103 2.06 -0.10 2.72
C LEU A 103 1.59 0.95 3.72
N ASP A 104 1.84 0.74 5.01
CA ASP A 104 1.55 1.72 6.07
C ASP A 104 2.36 3.01 5.91
N GLU A 105 3.62 2.92 5.49
CA GLU A 105 4.46 4.09 5.21
C GLU A 105 3.92 4.92 4.05
N ILE A 106 3.52 4.29 2.94
CA ILE A 106 3.04 5.01 1.75
C ILE A 106 1.56 5.37 1.83
N HIS A 107 0.80 4.80 2.76
CA HIS A 107 -0.64 4.93 2.86
C HIS A 107 -1.12 6.40 2.81
N PRO A 108 -0.51 7.37 3.54
CA PRO A 108 -0.92 8.76 3.46
C PRO A 108 -0.73 9.39 2.07
N GLU A 109 0.38 9.08 1.39
CA GLU A 109 0.69 9.59 0.05
C GLU A 109 -0.28 9.00 -0.98
N ALA A 110 -0.51 7.69 -0.93
CA ALA A 110 -1.43 6.99 -1.81
C ALA A 110 -2.86 7.55 -1.71
N PHE A 111 -3.36 7.79 -0.49
CA PHE A 111 -4.69 8.39 -0.29
C PHE A 111 -4.75 9.86 -0.73
N ALA A 112 -3.67 10.63 -0.53
CA ALA A 112 -3.59 11.99 -1.03
C ALA A 112 -3.65 12.05 -2.56
N ILE A 113 -3.01 11.10 -3.25
CA ILE A 113 -3.10 10.95 -4.72
C ILE A 113 -4.54 10.67 -5.15
N VAL A 114 -5.23 9.72 -4.50
CA VAL A 114 -6.64 9.42 -4.78
C VAL A 114 -7.52 10.66 -4.58
N LYS A 115 -7.30 11.40 -3.48
CA LYS A 115 -8.03 12.64 -3.21
C LYS A 115 -7.80 13.72 -4.26
N SER A 116 -6.55 13.98 -4.65
CA SER A 116 -6.24 14.98 -5.70
C SER A 116 -6.81 14.54 -7.04
N THR A 117 -6.76 13.25 -7.37
CA THR A 117 -7.37 12.69 -8.57
C THR A 117 -8.89 12.94 -8.57
N GLY A 118 -9.58 12.58 -7.49
CA GLY A 118 -11.02 12.82 -7.35
C GLY A 118 -11.41 14.29 -7.52
N ARG A 119 -10.64 15.22 -6.92
CA ARG A 119 -10.83 16.66 -7.11
C ARG A 119 -10.69 17.06 -8.57
N ARG A 120 -9.61 16.64 -9.25
CA ARG A 120 -9.33 16.99 -10.65
C ARG A 120 -10.45 16.54 -11.58
N PHE A 121 -10.95 15.31 -11.41
CA PHE A 121 -12.08 14.81 -12.19
C PHE A 121 -13.41 15.51 -11.86
N ALA A 122 -13.60 16.00 -10.63
CA ALA A 122 -14.80 16.72 -10.25
C ALA A 122 -14.82 18.18 -10.73
N GLU A 123 -13.65 18.83 -10.76
CA GLU A 123 -13.51 20.27 -11.05
C GLU A 123 -13.14 20.55 -12.52
N ALA A 124 -12.53 19.62 -13.22
CA ALA A 124 -12.10 19.81 -14.61
C ALA A 124 -12.93 18.93 -15.58
N PRO A 125 -13.52 19.52 -16.65
CA PRO A 125 -14.25 18.76 -17.66
C PRO A 125 -13.32 17.94 -18.56
N GLU A 126 -12.05 18.33 -18.66
CA GLU A 126 -11.02 17.63 -19.43
C GLU A 126 -9.71 17.58 -18.64
N LEU A 127 -9.02 16.45 -18.70
CA LEU A 127 -7.68 16.26 -18.16
C LEU A 127 -6.73 15.88 -19.29
N ARG A 128 -5.60 16.57 -19.37
CA ARG A 128 -4.54 16.26 -20.36
C ARG A 128 -3.34 15.65 -19.65
N VAL A 129 -2.86 14.55 -20.22
CA VAL A 129 -1.72 13.76 -19.74
C VAL A 129 -0.88 13.33 -20.94
N GLN A 130 0.39 13.08 -20.71
CA GLN A 130 1.22 12.36 -21.67
C GLN A 130 0.79 10.90 -21.74
N ALA A 131 0.59 10.41 -22.96
CA ALA A 131 0.19 9.03 -23.19
C ALA A 131 1.33 8.06 -22.83
N THR A 132 1.09 7.22 -21.84
CA THR A 132 1.99 6.11 -21.46
C THR A 132 1.67 4.86 -22.29
N ASP A 133 2.53 3.85 -22.27
CA ASP A 133 2.26 2.57 -22.96
C ASP A 133 0.96 1.92 -22.48
N PHE A 134 0.69 2.00 -21.18
CA PHE A 134 -0.59 1.57 -20.60
C PHE A 134 -1.82 2.28 -21.21
N ASP A 135 -1.72 3.57 -21.54
CA ASP A 135 -2.84 4.30 -22.16
C ASP A 135 -3.07 3.81 -23.59
N ARG A 136 -1.98 3.46 -24.29
CA ARG A 136 -2.04 2.89 -25.64
C ARG A 136 -2.69 1.52 -25.60
N GLU A 137 -2.31 0.65 -24.67
CA GLU A 137 -2.91 -0.67 -24.49
C GLU A 137 -4.43 -0.58 -24.24
N LEU A 138 -4.87 0.31 -23.35
CA LEU A 138 -6.29 0.53 -23.07
C LEU A 138 -7.07 1.05 -24.29
N SER A 139 -6.42 1.81 -25.17
CA SER A 139 -7.08 2.43 -26.35
C SER A 139 -7.35 1.48 -27.52
N VAL A 140 -6.75 0.28 -27.52
CA VAL A 140 -6.91 -0.73 -28.58
C VAL A 140 -8.11 -1.66 -28.30
N THR A 141 -8.78 -1.48 -27.17
CA THR A 141 -10.02 -2.18 -26.78
C THR A 141 -11.26 -1.54 -27.39
#